data_AF-A0A920TEN2-F1
#
_entry.id   AF-A0A920TEN2-F1
#
_cell.length_a   1.000
_cell.length_b   1.000
_cell.length_c   1.000
_cell.angle_alpha   90.00
_cell.angle_beta   90.00
_cell.angle_gamma   90.00
#
_symmetry.space_group_name_H-M   'P 1'
#
loop_
_entity.id
_entity.type
_entity.pdbx_description
1 polymer ?
#
loop_
_entity_poly.entity_id
_entity_poly.type
_entity_poly.pdbx_seq_one_letter_code
_entity_poly.pdbx_strand_id
1 'polypeptide(L)'
;MKVSCLQQNLNRALSIVGRAVASRSNLPVLQNVKISTESEMLVLTATNLDIAITTRIGAQVEQEGAITIPARLLTDFVNSLPDDRIDIESSTDPF
;
A
#
# COMPACT_ATOMS: atom_id res chain seq x y z
N MET A 1 3.93 -11.21 -5.70
CA MET A 1 3.56 -10.73 -4.36
C MET A 1 2.19 -11.28 -4.03
N LYS A 2 2.07 -11.98 -2.90
CA LYS A 2 0.81 -12.54 -2.41
C LYS A 2 0.77 -12.45 -0.90
N VAL A 3 -0.14 -11.64 -0.36
CA VAL A 3 -0.21 -11.31 1.06
C VAL A 3 -1.65 -11.21 1.55
N SER A 4 -1.84 -11.43 2.85
CA SER A 4 -3.13 -11.26 3.52
C SER A 4 -2.98 -10.41 4.77
N CYS A 5 -3.90 -9.48 5.00
CA CYS A 5 -3.91 -8.61 6.18
C CYS A 5 -5.35 -8.24 6.58
N LEU A 6 -5.53 -7.63 7.75
CA LEU A 6 -6.83 -7.11 8.16
C LEU A 6 -7.10 -5.76 7.51
N GLN A 7 -8.33 -5.53 7.05
CA GLN A 7 -8.76 -4.27 6.45
C GLN A 7 -8.42 -3.06 7.33
N GLN A 8 -8.75 -3.11 8.63
CA GLN A 8 -8.47 -2.03 9.56
C GLN A 8 -6.98 -1.65 9.62
N ASN A 9 -6.10 -2.65 9.61
CA ASN A 9 -4.65 -2.43 9.67
C ASN A 9 -4.14 -1.76 8.40
N LEU A 10 -4.59 -2.24 7.23
CA LEU A 10 -4.24 -1.66 5.94
C LEU A 10 -4.77 -0.23 5.81
N ASN A 11 -6.03 -0.01 6.21
CA ASN A 11 -6.68 1.30 6.19
C ASN A 11 -5.92 2.33 7.05
N ARG A 12 -5.56 1.93 8.27
CA ARG A 12 -4.76 2.76 9.18
C ARG A 12 -3.38 3.07 8.58
N ALA A 13 -2.71 2.09 8.01
CA ALA A 13 -1.40 2.28 7.37
C ALA A 13 -1.50 3.27 6.20
N LEU A 14 -2.49 3.10 5.32
CA LEU A 14 -2.76 4.00 4.19
C LEU A 14 -3.03 5.44 4.64
N SER A 15 -3.83 5.61 5.70
CA SER A 15 -4.09 6.93 6.29
C SER A 15 -2.84 7.63 6.83
N ILE A 16 -1.86 6.86 7.32
CA ILE A 16 -0.59 7.41 7.83
C ILE A 16 0.33 7.80 6.67
N VAL A 17 0.61 6.87 5.75
CA VAL A 17 1.53 7.13 4.62
C VAL A 17 0.94 8.14 3.63
N GLY A 18 -0.39 8.21 3.51
CA GLY A 18 -1.11 9.17 2.68
C GLY A 18 -0.74 10.64 2.95
N ARG A 19 -0.26 10.95 4.17
CA ARG A 19 0.23 12.30 4.54
C ARG A 19 1.49 12.72 3.79
N ALA A 20 2.27 11.78 3.27
CA ALA A 20 3.48 12.04 2.48
C ALA A 20 3.24 11.91 0.97
N VAL A 21 2.02 11.61 0.52
CA VAL A 21 1.69 11.51 -0.91
C VAL A 21 1.63 12.90 -1.53
N ALA A 22 2.28 13.07 -2.68
CA ALA A 22 2.27 14.35 -3.39
C ALA A 22 0.97 14.51 -4.20
N SER A 23 -0.10 14.98 -3.55
CA SER A 23 -1.44 15.14 -4.15
C SER A 23 -1.48 16.01 -5.42
N ARG A 24 -0.51 16.91 -5.60
CA ARG A 24 -0.27 17.67 -6.84
C ARG A 24 1.22 17.62 -7.14
N SER A 25 1.60 16.90 -8.21
CA SER A 25 3.00 16.72 -8.60
C SER A 25 3.12 16.52 -10.11
N ASN A 26 4.19 17.06 -10.70
CA ASN A 26 4.58 16.80 -12.10
C ASN A 26 5.17 15.39 -12.29
N LEU A 27 5.40 14.65 -11.20
CA LEU A 27 5.86 13.28 -11.19
C LEU A 27 4.71 12.36 -10.71
N PRO A 28 3.95 11.73 -11.62
CA PRO A 28 2.79 10.92 -11.27
C PRO A 28 3.09 9.78 -10.29
N VAL A 29 4.31 9.22 -10.32
CA VAL A 29 4.74 8.17 -9.40
C VAL A 29 4.70 8.59 -7.92
N LEU A 30 4.81 9.90 -7.63
CA LEU A 30 4.72 10.43 -6.25
C LEU A 30 3.27 10.51 -5.73
N GLN A 31 2.28 10.23 -6.58
CA GLN A 31 0.89 10.06 -6.18
C GLN A 31 0.58 8.61 -5.75
N ASN A 32 1.56 7.71 -5.89
CA ASN A 32 1.43 6.31 -5.51
C ASN A 32 1.89 6.09 -4.06
N VAL A 33 1.40 5.01 -3.49
CA VAL A 33 2.01 4.35 -2.33
C VAL A 33 2.76 3.12 -2.82
N LYS A 34 4.00 2.94 -2.36
CA LYS A 34 4.75 1.70 -2.51
C LYS A 34 4.25 0.70 -1.46
N ILE A 35 3.89 -0.49 -1.91
CA ILE A 35 3.58 -1.65 -1.08
C ILE A 35 4.69 -2.67 -1.31
N SER A 36 5.30 -3.15 -0.24
CA SER A 36 6.33 -4.19 -0.30
C SER A 36 6.24 -5.11 0.89
N THR A 37 6.85 -6.28 0.78
CA THR A 37 6.95 -7.23 1.89
C THR A 37 8.35 -7.22 2.49
N GLU A 38 8.45 -7.31 3.81
CA GLU A 38 9.68 -7.55 4.56
C GLU A 38 9.41 -8.69 5.57
N SER A 39 9.80 -9.93 5.26
CA SER A 39 9.49 -11.11 6.08
C SER A 39 7.97 -11.26 6.31
N GLU A 40 7.48 -11.19 7.56
CA GLU A 40 6.06 -11.31 7.92
C GLU A 40 5.32 -9.96 7.99
N MET A 41 5.88 -8.93 7.35
CA MET A 41 5.37 -7.57 7.41
C MET A 41 5.02 -7.05 6.03
N LEU A 42 3.85 -6.39 5.93
CA LEU A 42 3.51 -5.52 4.82
C LEU A 42 4.01 -4.11 5.13
N VAL A 43 4.82 -3.57 4.23
CA VAL A 43 5.48 -2.28 4.34
C VAL A 43 4.86 -1.33 3.32
N LEU A 44 4.34 -0.21 3.81
CA LEU A 44 3.79 0.85 2.98
C LEU A 44 4.71 2.07 3.09
N THR A 45 5.04 2.67 1.96
CA THR A 45 5.87 3.88 1.88
C THR A 45 5.29 4.88 0.89
N ALA A 46 5.27 6.15 1.25
CA ALA A 46 4.96 7.25 0.34
C ALA A 46 5.95 8.41 0.55
N THR A 47 6.14 9.22 -0.48
CA THR A 47 7.04 10.38 -0.42
C THR A 47 6.63 11.48 -1.42
N ASN A 48 6.97 12.71 -1.06
CA ASN A 48 6.86 13.90 -1.91
C ASN A 48 8.24 14.54 -2.20
N LEU A 49 9.34 13.79 -2.03
CA LEU A 49 10.75 14.22 -2.14
C LEU A 49 11.29 15.10 -1.00
N ASP A 50 10.44 15.75 -0.23
CA ASP A 50 10.85 16.48 0.98
C ASP A 50 10.77 15.58 2.22
N ILE A 51 9.72 14.75 2.28
CA ILE A 51 9.42 13.85 3.39
C ILE A 51 9.08 12.46 2.84
N ALA A 52 9.47 11.42 3.57
CA ALA A 52 9.04 10.05 3.34
C ALA A 52 8.45 9.48 4.63
N ILE A 53 7.30 8.82 4.52
CA ILE A 53 6.67 8.10 5.65
C ILE A 53 6.61 6.62 5.28
N THR A 54 7.09 5.78 6.19
CA THR A 54 7.03 4.32 6.07
C THR A 54 6.32 3.74 7.27
N THR A 55 5.38 2.83 7.03
CA THR A 55 4.68 2.07 8.07
C THR A 55 4.76 0.58 7.79
N ARG A 56 4.76 -0.22 8.85
CA ARG A 56 4.76 -1.68 8.77
C ARG A 56 3.56 -2.22 9.53
N ILE A 57 2.85 -3.16 8.92
CA ILE A 57 1.76 -3.90 9.55
C ILE A 57 2.02 -5.39 9.41
N GLY A 58 1.60 -6.18 10.39
CA GLY A 58 1.67 -7.64 10.29
C GLY A 58 0.79 -8.14 9.15
N ALA A 59 1.32 -9.06 8.36
CA ALA A 59 0.63 -9.69 7.25
C ALA A 59 1.08 -11.13 7.08
N GLN A 60 0.18 -12.00 6.64
CA GLN A 60 0.56 -13.33 6.18
C GLN A 60 1.16 -13.17 4.79
N VAL A 61 2.47 -13.42 4.66
CA VAL A 61 3.19 -13.29 3.37
C VAL A 61 3.38 -14.69 2.79
N GLU A 62 2.68 -14.98 1.70
CA GLU A 62 2.84 -16.23 0.94
C GLU A 62 3.89 -16.09 -0.15
N GLN A 63 3.98 -14.92 -0.76
CA GLN A 63 4.99 -14.62 -1.78
C GLN A 63 5.45 -13.17 -1.64
N GLU A 64 6.76 -12.98 -1.44
CA GLU A 64 7.35 -11.66 -1.35
C GLU A 64 7.21 -10.86 -2.66
N GLY A 65 7.33 -9.55 -2.56
CA GLY A 65 7.44 -8.66 -3.71
C GLY A 65 7.16 -7.20 -3.36
N ALA A 66 7.11 -6.37 -4.39
CA ALA A 66 6.80 -4.95 -4.26
C ALA A 66 6.07 -4.43 -5.49
N ILE A 67 5.15 -3.49 -5.27
CA ILE A 67 4.41 -2.78 -6.31
C ILE A 67 4.10 -1.36 -5.83
N THR A 68 3.80 -0.45 -6.76
CA THR A 68 3.26 0.87 -6.42
C THR A 68 1.85 0.99 -6.96
N ILE A 69 0.95 1.59 -6.19
CA ILE A 69 -0.48 1.74 -6.55
C ILE A 69 -0.90 3.18 -6.28
N PRO A 70 -1.74 3.81 -7.13
CA PRO A 70 -2.29 5.13 -6.85
C PRO A 70 -2.92 5.20 -5.45
N ALA A 71 -2.38 6.06 -4.59
CA ALA A 71 -2.69 6.02 -3.17
C ALA A 71 -4.15 6.35 -2.88
N ARG A 72 -4.72 7.31 -3.62
CA ARG A 72 -6.13 7.70 -3.48
C ARG A 72 -7.08 6.57 -3.84
N LEU A 73 -6.90 5.97 -5.02
CA LEU A 73 -7.73 4.86 -5.48
C LEU A 73 -7.67 3.68 -4.52
N LEU A 74 -6.47 3.33 -4.05
CA LEU A 74 -6.31 2.25 -3.08
C LEU A 74 -6.98 2.56 -1.74
N THR A 75 -6.82 3.78 -1.23
CA THR A 75 -7.44 4.20 0.04
C THR A 75 -8.96 4.19 -0.05
N ASP A 76 -9.52 4.74 -1.13
CA ASP A 76 -10.96 4.76 -1.37
C ASP A 76 -11.53 3.35 -1.52
N PHE A 77 -10.80 2.46 -2.20
CA PHE A 77 -11.18 1.05 -2.32
C PHE A 77 -11.13 0.31 -0.99
N VAL A 78 -10.05 0.45 -0.21
CA VAL A 78 -9.95 -0.20 1.11
C VAL A 78 -11.03 0.31 2.07
N ASN A 79 -11.37 1.61 2.00
CA ASN A 79 -12.46 2.20 2.80
C ASN A 79 -13.85 1.63 2.47
N SER A 80 -14.08 1.12 1.25
CA SER A 80 -15.37 0.57 0.85
C SER A 80 -15.55 -0.91 1.18
N LEU A 81 -14.46 -1.59 1.54
CA LEU A 81 -14.48 -2.99 1.93
C LEU A 81 -15.00 -3.17 3.36
N PRO A 82 -15.65 -4.31 3.67
CA PRO A 82 -15.99 -4.66 5.04
C PRO A 82 -14.73 -4.83 5.90
N ASP A 83 -14.92 -4.74 7.21
CA ASP A 83 -13.87 -4.91 8.20
C ASP A 83 -13.52 -6.39 8.40
N ASP A 84 -12.80 -6.95 7.43
CA ASP A 84 -12.41 -8.36 7.39
C ASP A 84 -11.01 -8.52 6.76
N ARG A 85 -10.57 -9.77 6.56
CA ARG A 85 -9.34 -10.13 5.86
C ARG A 85 -9.38 -9.64 4.40
N ILE A 86 -8.28 -9.01 3.97
CA ILE A 86 -8.00 -8.64 2.60
C ILE A 86 -6.84 -9.50 2.10
N ASP A 87 -7.06 -10.13 0.95
CA ASP A 87 -6.03 -10.83 0.20
C ASP A 87 -5.59 -9.96 -0.99
N ILE A 88 -4.27 -9.78 -1.15
CA ILE A 88 -3.66 -8.98 -2.21
C ILE A 88 -2.72 -9.88 -3.00
N GLU A 89 -2.97 -9.98 -4.30
CA GLU A 89 -2.15 -10.74 -5.23
C GLU A 89 -1.75 -9.88 -6.42
N SER A 90 -0.46 -9.85 -6.74
CA SER A 90 0.06 -9.23 -7.95
C SER A 90 0.19 -10.29 -9.04
N SER A 91 -0.60 -10.20 -10.09
CA SER A 91 -0.37 -10.98 -11.32
C SER A 91 0.56 -10.21 -12.25
N THR A 92 1.58 -10.89 -12.77
CA THR A 92 2.28 -10.48 -13.99
C THR A 92 1.58 -11.13 -15.17
N ASP A 93 0.33 -10.74 -15.44
CA ASP A 93 -0.28 -11.11 -16.72
C ASP A 93 0.16 -10.08 -17.78
N PRO A 94 0.78 -10.49 -18.89
CA PRO A 94 1.29 -9.58 -19.90
C PRO A 94 0.22 -9.03 -20.85
N PHE A 95 -1.07 -9.11 -20.49
CA PHE A 95 -2.21 -8.77 -21.34
C PHE A 95 -3.10 -7.69 -20.73
#